data_AF-A0A374T5I7-F1
#
_entry.id   AF-A0A374T5I7-F1
#
_cell.length_a   1.000
_cell.length_b   1.000
_cell.length_c   1.000
_cell.angle_alpha   90.00
_cell.angle_beta   90.00
_cell.angle_gamma   90.00
#
_symmetry.space_group_name_H-M   'P 1'
#
loop_
_entity.id
_entity.type
_entity.pdbx_description
1 polymer ?
#
loop_
_entity_poly.entity_id
_entity_poly.type
_entity_poly.pdbx_seq_one_letter_code
_entity_poly.pdbx_strand_id
1 'polypeptide(L)'
;MKEELLEAIYGTVERLEQKVDELSVSTKNAGAETVPASNDITKLDKSINAMFIKEEEVRGKISKLRDAIIVFADLIKVELGKNEQRSKFLVDAVKQMRQGNDVFSKTLQDKLEVMNKSPQKKVVTHRFEPTSKNVLLFIGGLALSLVISIWGNLTQWRDYQDWEEADLKYRALKMVLPSDDPNIRYIEKNFTVCRNENIIDEVRNRVAFYEDSILQHYKMVEIAAYKDSVANRLWEESKMIKRVIGCSK
;
A
#
# COMPACT_ATOMS: atom_id res chain seq x y z
N MET A 1 -16.40 20.51 -67.22
CA MET A 1 -16.11 19.18 -66.61
C MET A 1 -17.18 18.10 -66.78
N LYS A 2 -18.49 18.32 -66.60
CA LYS A 2 -19.48 17.26 -66.91
C LYS A 2 -19.87 17.20 -68.40
N GLU A 3 -19.85 18.33 -69.11
CA GLU A 3 -20.23 18.37 -70.53
C GLU A 3 -19.11 17.92 -71.47
N GLU A 4 -17.85 18.24 -71.18
CA GLU A 4 -16.68 17.79 -71.97
C GLU A 4 -16.49 16.26 -71.93
N LEU A 5 -16.89 15.61 -70.83
CA LEU A 5 -16.86 14.14 -70.73
C LEU A 5 -17.93 13.49 -71.61
N LEU A 6 -19.09 14.13 -71.73
CA LEU A 6 -20.20 13.62 -72.54
C LEU A 6 -19.89 13.71 -74.04
N GLU A 7 -19.27 14.82 -74.46
CA GLU A 7 -18.82 15.03 -75.84
C GLU A 7 -17.71 14.05 -76.25
N ALA A 8 -16.77 13.76 -75.34
CA ALA A 8 -15.75 12.73 -75.57
C ALA A 8 -16.34 11.32 -75.70
N ILE A 9 -17.34 10.97 -74.89
CA ILE A 9 -18.03 9.67 -74.98
C ILE A 9 -18.77 9.56 -76.32
N TYR A 10 -19.53 10.59 -76.72
CA TYR A 10 -20.29 10.57 -77.97
C TYR A 10 -19.39 10.46 -79.21
N GLY A 11 -18.27 11.20 -79.23
CA GLY A 11 -17.31 11.14 -80.34
C GLY A 11 -16.55 9.80 -80.47
N THR A 12 -16.49 8.99 -79.41
CA THR A 12 -15.94 7.62 -79.50
C THR A 12 -16.93 6.59 -80.02
N VAL A 13 -18.23 6.78 -79.72
CA VAL A 13 -19.30 5.89 -80.19
C VAL A 13 -19.50 6.06 -81.70
N GLU A 14 -19.54 7.31 -82.19
CA GLU A 14 -19.68 7.61 -83.62
C GLU A 14 -18.53 7.02 -84.46
N ARG A 15 -17.31 7.00 -83.91
CA ARG A 15 -16.13 6.41 -84.55
C ARG A 15 -16.15 4.88 -84.59
N LEU A 16 -16.84 4.24 -83.64
CA LEU A 16 -17.07 2.79 -83.64
C LEU A 16 -18.15 2.39 -84.64
N GLU A 17 -19.23 3.16 -84.74
CA GLU A 17 -20.28 2.96 -85.75
C GLU A 17 -19.72 3.05 -87.17
N GLN A 18 -18.92 4.08 -87.46
CA GLN A 18 -18.30 4.24 -88.78
C GLN A 18 -17.37 3.07 -89.18
N LYS A 19 -16.64 2.48 -88.21
CA LYS A 19 -15.79 1.30 -88.46
C LYS A 19 -16.60 0.01 -88.67
N VAL A 20 -17.76 -0.11 -88.04
CA VAL A 20 -18.65 -1.26 -88.23
C VAL A 20 -19.30 -1.20 -89.62
N ASP A 21 -19.69 -0.01 -90.07
CA ASP A 21 -20.22 0.20 -91.42
C ASP A 21 -19.16 -0.04 -92.51
N GLU A 22 -17.91 0.40 -92.33
CA GLU A 22 -16.81 0.10 -93.26
C GLU A 22 -16.51 -1.41 -93.35
N LEU A 23 -16.61 -2.15 -92.24
CA LEU A 23 -16.43 -3.61 -92.24
C LEU A 23 -17.60 -4.36 -92.90
N SER A 24 -18.82 -3.82 -92.80
CA SER A 24 -20.01 -4.39 -93.43
C SER A 24 -19.98 -4.30 -94.96
N VAL A 25 -19.38 -3.24 -95.52
CA VAL A 25 -19.25 -3.05 -96.98
C VAL A 25 -18.12 -3.91 -97.60
N SER A 26 -17.15 -4.39 -96.79
CA SER A 26 -15.97 -5.13 -97.28
C SER A 26 -16.20 -6.62 -97.59
N THR A 27 -17.35 -7.21 -97.23
CA THR A 27 -17.63 -8.66 -97.45
C THR A 27 -18.33 -8.95 -98.80
N LYS A 28 -18.02 -8.17 -99.85
CA LYS A 28 -18.67 -8.32 -101.17
C LYS A 28 -17.74 -8.42 -102.37
N ASN A 29 -16.51 -8.91 -102.21
CA ASN A 29 -15.65 -9.28 -103.35
C ASN A 29 -14.83 -10.55 -103.05
N ALA A 30 -15.42 -11.72 -103.33
CA ALA A 30 -14.69 -12.95 -103.62
C ALA A 30 -15.46 -13.68 -104.72
N GLY A 31 -14.88 -13.65 -105.92
CA GLY A 31 -15.53 -13.98 -107.18
C GLY A 31 -15.87 -15.45 -107.38
N ALA A 32 -16.95 -15.64 -108.13
CA ALA A 32 -17.32 -16.90 -108.76
C ALA A 32 -16.54 -17.06 -110.07
N GLU A 33 -15.88 -18.20 -110.24
CA GLU A 33 -15.47 -18.74 -111.54
C GLU A 33 -15.76 -20.24 -111.54
N THR A 34 -16.48 -20.71 -112.56
CA THR A 34 -17.00 -22.09 -112.66
C THR A 34 -16.15 -22.97 -113.59
N VAL A 35 -15.69 -24.12 -113.05
CA VAL A 35 -15.74 -25.51 -113.60
C VAL A 35 -14.93 -25.81 -114.88
N PRO A 36 -14.16 -26.93 -114.91
CA PRO A 36 -14.70 -28.18 -115.48
C PRO A 36 -14.53 -29.40 -114.57
N ALA A 37 -15.56 -30.24 -114.57
CA ALA A 37 -15.61 -31.54 -113.89
C ALA A 37 -14.75 -32.57 -114.63
N SER A 38 -13.92 -33.30 -113.88
CA SER A 38 -13.32 -34.55 -114.38
C SER A 38 -12.75 -35.40 -113.23
N ASN A 39 -13.57 -36.37 -112.79
CA ASN A 39 -13.19 -37.71 -112.28
C ASN A 39 -12.15 -37.79 -111.15
N ASP A 40 -12.60 -37.72 -109.89
CA ASP A 40 -11.83 -38.20 -108.72
C ASP A 40 -12.74 -38.50 -107.50
N ILE A 41 -13.88 -39.18 -107.73
CA ILE A 41 -14.85 -39.57 -106.67
C ILE A 41 -14.18 -40.42 -105.57
N THR A 42 -13.12 -41.16 -105.89
CA THR A 42 -12.37 -42.01 -104.94
C THR A 42 -11.51 -41.21 -103.95
N LYS A 43 -11.00 -40.03 -104.33
CA LYS A 43 -10.28 -39.14 -103.40
C LYS A 43 -11.24 -38.46 -102.43
N LEU A 44 -12.42 -38.09 -102.90
CA LEU A 44 -13.45 -37.50 -102.05
C LEU A 44 -13.91 -38.52 -101.00
N ASP A 45 -14.18 -39.75 -101.41
CA ASP A 45 -14.59 -40.83 -100.49
C ASP A 45 -13.53 -41.14 -99.43
N LYS A 46 -12.24 -41.16 -99.82
CA LYS A 46 -11.11 -41.30 -98.88
C LYS A 46 -11.00 -40.10 -97.92
N SER A 47 -11.25 -38.89 -98.40
CA SER A 47 -11.25 -37.68 -97.55
C SER A 47 -12.44 -37.64 -96.60
N ILE A 48 -13.62 -38.09 -97.01
CA ILE A 48 -14.84 -38.18 -96.18
C ILE A 48 -14.63 -39.21 -95.07
N ASN A 49 -14.13 -40.42 -95.39
CA ASN A 49 -13.83 -41.43 -94.37
C ASN A 49 -12.73 -40.96 -93.40
N ALA A 50 -11.71 -40.27 -93.88
CA ALA A 50 -10.68 -39.68 -93.00
C ALA A 50 -11.24 -38.55 -92.11
N MET A 51 -12.24 -37.82 -92.59
CA MET A 51 -12.93 -36.78 -91.81
C MET A 51 -13.81 -37.39 -90.73
N PHE A 52 -14.51 -38.49 -91.04
CA PHE A 52 -15.34 -39.25 -90.09
C PHE A 52 -14.51 -39.85 -88.94
N ILE A 53 -13.35 -40.47 -89.25
CA ILE A 53 -12.43 -41.01 -88.24
C ILE A 53 -11.93 -39.90 -87.31
N LYS A 54 -11.61 -38.71 -87.85
CA LYS A 54 -11.20 -37.55 -87.05
C LYS A 54 -12.33 -36.97 -86.21
N GLU A 55 -13.55 -36.92 -86.74
CA GLU A 55 -14.73 -36.49 -86.00
C GLU A 55 -15.02 -37.42 -84.82
N GLU A 56 -14.89 -38.73 -85.02
CA GLU A 56 -15.09 -39.73 -83.97
C GLU A 56 -14.00 -39.66 -82.89
N GLU A 57 -12.74 -39.38 -83.27
CA GLU A 57 -11.64 -39.11 -82.32
C GLU A 57 -11.89 -37.82 -81.51
N VAL A 58 -12.38 -36.76 -82.15
CA VAL A 58 -12.78 -35.51 -81.48
C VAL A 58 -13.96 -35.75 -80.54
N ARG A 59 -14.94 -36.56 -80.96
CA ARG A 59 -16.08 -36.96 -80.13
C ARG A 59 -15.63 -37.77 -78.91
N GLY A 60 -14.65 -38.67 -79.08
CA GLY A 60 -14.03 -39.43 -78.00
C GLY A 60 -13.18 -38.58 -77.05
N LYS A 61 -12.54 -37.50 -77.54
CA LYS A 61 -11.86 -36.51 -76.69
C LYS A 61 -12.86 -35.64 -75.92
N ILE A 62 -13.99 -35.28 -76.53
CA ILE A 62 -15.08 -34.54 -75.90
C ILE A 62 -15.77 -35.39 -74.81
N SER A 63 -15.97 -36.69 -75.03
CA SER A 63 -16.54 -37.57 -74.00
C SER A 63 -15.62 -37.70 -72.79
N LYS A 64 -14.31 -37.89 -73.00
CA LYS A 64 -13.32 -37.89 -71.90
C LYS A 64 -13.26 -36.57 -71.14
N LEU A 65 -13.38 -35.44 -71.84
CA LEU A 65 -13.43 -34.12 -71.20
C LEU A 65 -14.70 -33.96 -70.36
N ARG A 66 -15.85 -34.44 -70.86
CA ARG A 66 -17.11 -34.44 -70.12
C ARG A 66 -17.02 -35.31 -68.85
N ASP A 67 -16.45 -36.50 -68.95
CA ASP A 67 -16.26 -37.39 -67.80
C ASP A 67 -15.33 -36.76 -66.75
N ALA A 68 -14.25 -36.12 -67.19
CA ALA A 68 -13.36 -35.37 -66.30
C ALA A 68 -14.09 -34.21 -65.60
N ILE A 69 -14.91 -33.44 -66.32
CA ILE A 69 -15.71 -32.34 -65.74
C ILE A 69 -16.71 -32.86 -64.71
N ILE A 70 -17.33 -34.01 -64.95
CA ILE A 70 -18.27 -34.63 -63.98
C ILE A 70 -17.53 -35.01 -62.69
N VAL A 71 -16.37 -35.66 -62.80
CA VAL A 71 -15.55 -36.01 -61.61
C VAL A 71 -15.11 -34.76 -60.84
N PHE A 72 -14.72 -33.70 -61.54
CA PHE A 72 -14.39 -32.42 -60.91
C PHE A 72 -15.62 -31.77 -60.23
N ALA A 73 -16.80 -31.84 -60.83
CA ALA A 73 -18.03 -31.31 -60.25
C ALA A 73 -18.43 -32.07 -58.97
N ASP A 74 -18.28 -33.39 -58.94
CA ASP A 74 -18.57 -34.20 -57.76
C ASP A 74 -17.55 -33.94 -56.64
N LEU A 75 -16.27 -33.76 -56.97
CA LEU A 75 -15.24 -33.36 -56.00
C LEU A 75 -15.53 -31.99 -55.38
N ILE A 76 -15.96 -31.01 -56.19
CA ILE A 76 -16.35 -29.67 -55.72
C ILE A 76 -17.57 -29.75 -54.78
N LYS A 77 -18.58 -30.58 -55.10
CA LYS A 77 -19.75 -30.77 -54.22
C LYS A 77 -19.38 -31.36 -52.86
N VAL A 78 -18.49 -32.36 -52.85
CA VAL A 78 -18.03 -32.99 -51.60
C VAL A 78 -17.27 -31.98 -50.74
N GLU A 79 -16.37 -31.18 -51.32
CA GLU A 79 -15.59 -30.19 -50.58
C GLU A 79 -16.46 -29.03 -50.05
N LEU A 80 -17.46 -28.57 -50.83
CA LEU A 80 -18.44 -27.58 -50.38
C LEU A 80 -19.26 -28.09 -49.19
N GLY A 81 -19.76 -29.33 -49.25
CA GLY A 81 -20.51 -29.93 -48.13
C GLY A 81 -19.67 -30.09 -46.86
N LYS A 82 -18.39 -30.43 -47.02
CA LYS A 82 -17.42 -30.57 -45.90
C LYS A 82 -17.11 -29.21 -45.27
N ASN A 83 -16.96 -28.17 -46.08
CA ASN A 83 -16.72 -26.80 -45.61
C ASN A 83 -17.97 -26.19 -44.97
N GLU A 84 -19.16 -26.50 -45.46
CA GLU A 84 -20.41 -26.07 -44.82
C GLU A 84 -20.61 -26.73 -43.44
N GLN A 85 -20.34 -28.04 -43.32
CA GLN A 85 -20.38 -28.74 -42.03
C GLN A 85 -19.35 -28.19 -41.04
N ARG A 86 -18.12 -27.93 -41.50
CA ARG A 86 -17.07 -27.29 -40.67
C ARG A 86 -17.48 -25.89 -40.23
N SER A 87 -18.10 -25.11 -41.12
CA SER A 87 -18.61 -23.77 -40.80
C SER A 87 -19.69 -23.82 -39.71
N LYS A 88 -20.67 -24.73 -39.83
CA LYS A 88 -21.70 -24.92 -38.80
C LYS A 88 -21.11 -25.33 -37.45
N PHE A 89 -20.16 -26.27 -37.44
CA PHE A 89 -19.48 -26.70 -36.22
C PHE A 89 -18.68 -25.56 -35.55
N LEU A 90 -18.00 -24.73 -36.34
CA LEU A 90 -17.28 -23.56 -35.82
C LEU A 90 -18.23 -22.52 -35.24
N VAL A 91 -19.37 -22.27 -35.91
CA VAL A 91 -20.40 -21.33 -35.40
C VAL A 91 -20.99 -21.84 -34.08
N ASP A 92 -21.29 -23.13 -33.97
CA ASP A 92 -21.80 -23.71 -32.73
C ASP A 92 -20.76 -23.69 -31.60
N ALA A 93 -19.49 -23.99 -31.91
CA ALA A 93 -18.40 -23.89 -30.95
C ALA A 93 -18.19 -22.45 -30.46
N VAL A 94 -18.27 -21.46 -31.36
CA VAL A 94 -18.20 -20.03 -30.99
C VAL A 94 -19.39 -19.61 -30.15
N LYS A 95 -20.60 -20.09 -30.46
CA LYS A 95 -21.80 -19.82 -29.67
C LYS A 95 -21.69 -20.41 -28.26
N GLN A 96 -21.17 -21.64 -28.14
CA GLN A 96 -20.94 -22.29 -26.85
C GLN A 96 -19.85 -21.56 -26.04
N MET A 97 -18.76 -21.14 -26.67
CA MET A 97 -17.70 -20.34 -26.01
C MET A 97 -18.23 -19.00 -25.53
N ARG A 98 -19.06 -18.30 -26.33
CA ARG A 98 -19.68 -17.05 -25.90
C ARG A 98 -20.59 -17.25 -24.71
N GLN A 99 -21.43 -18.28 -24.73
CA GLN A 99 -22.32 -18.58 -23.62
C GLN A 99 -21.56 -19.00 -22.35
N GLY A 100 -20.50 -19.79 -22.49
CA GLY A 100 -19.60 -20.14 -21.37
C GLY A 100 -18.90 -18.92 -20.78
N ASN A 101 -18.40 -18.01 -21.62
CA ASN A 101 -17.77 -16.76 -21.19
C ASN A 101 -18.77 -15.80 -20.53
N ASP A 102 -20.02 -15.74 -20.98
CA ASP A 102 -21.06 -14.91 -20.36
C ASP A 102 -21.44 -15.43 -18.96
N VAL A 103 -21.51 -16.75 -18.76
CA VAL A 103 -21.76 -17.35 -17.44
C VAL A 103 -20.55 -17.17 -16.51
N PHE A 104 -19.33 -17.37 -17.03
CA PHE A 104 -18.11 -17.20 -16.25
C PHE A 104 -17.90 -15.73 -15.86
N SER A 105 -18.13 -14.78 -16.76
CA SER A 105 -18.03 -13.36 -16.48
C SER A 105 -19.05 -12.89 -15.44
N LYS A 106 -20.30 -13.38 -15.49
CA LYS A 106 -21.29 -13.15 -14.42
C LYS A 106 -20.85 -13.73 -13.08
N THR A 107 -20.31 -14.94 -13.08
CA THR A 107 -19.82 -15.58 -11.84
C THR A 107 -18.62 -14.82 -11.25
N LEU A 108 -17.73 -14.32 -12.12
CA LEU A 108 -16.62 -13.46 -11.70
C LEU A 108 -17.09 -12.10 -11.20
N GLN A 109 -18.10 -11.49 -11.83
CA GLN A 109 -18.71 -10.25 -11.37
C GLN A 109 -19.39 -10.43 -10.02
N ASP A 110 -20.18 -11.49 -9.82
CA ASP A 110 -20.79 -11.82 -8.54
C ASP A 110 -19.72 -12.07 -7.47
N LYS A 111 -18.65 -12.81 -7.77
CA LYS A 111 -17.53 -12.99 -6.83
C LYS A 111 -16.81 -11.69 -6.53
N LEU A 112 -16.60 -10.83 -7.52
CA LEU A 112 -16.00 -9.52 -7.35
C LEU A 112 -16.87 -8.63 -6.47
N GLU A 113 -18.18 -8.61 -6.71
CA GLU A 113 -19.16 -7.86 -5.93
C GLU A 113 -19.25 -8.39 -4.49
N VAL A 114 -19.22 -9.71 -4.29
CA VAL A 114 -19.14 -10.34 -2.96
C VAL A 114 -17.81 -10.02 -2.27
N MET A 115 -16.68 -9.99 -2.98
CA MET A 115 -15.40 -9.54 -2.40
C MET A 115 -15.40 -8.04 -2.07
N ASN A 116 -16.13 -7.23 -2.83
CA ASN A 116 -16.24 -5.78 -2.61
C ASN A 116 -17.22 -5.44 -1.47
N LYS A 117 -18.25 -6.27 -1.26
CA LYS A 117 -19.24 -6.16 -0.18
C LYS A 117 -18.82 -6.90 1.10
N SER A 118 -17.95 -7.91 0.99
CA SER A 118 -17.29 -8.53 2.14
C SER A 118 -16.51 -7.45 2.88
N PRO A 119 -16.65 -7.31 4.21
CA PRO A 119 -15.85 -6.37 4.96
C PRO A 119 -14.39 -6.75 4.74
N GLN A 120 -13.67 -5.96 3.92
CA GLN A 120 -12.22 -6.05 3.87
C GLN A 120 -11.79 -5.95 5.33
N LYS A 121 -11.19 -7.02 5.86
CA LYS A 121 -10.57 -6.98 7.18
C LYS A 121 -9.51 -5.91 7.08
N LYS A 122 -9.88 -4.68 7.44
CA LYS A 122 -9.05 -3.49 7.38
C LYS A 122 -8.03 -3.68 8.48
N VAL A 123 -7.02 -4.49 8.18
CA VAL A 123 -5.78 -4.49 8.93
C VAL A 123 -5.19 -3.14 8.61
N VAL A 124 -5.56 -2.15 9.41
CA VAL A 124 -4.88 -0.87 9.48
C VAL A 124 -3.52 -1.17 10.11
N THR A 125 -2.64 -1.78 9.32
CA THR A 125 -1.21 -1.68 9.57
C THR A 125 -0.88 -0.21 9.39
N HIS A 126 -0.91 0.53 10.50
CA HIS A 126 -0.28 1.84 10.58
C HIS A 126 1.21 1.62 10.30
N ARG A 127 1.59 1.67 9.02
CA ARG A 127 2.97 1.97 8.68
C ARG A 127 3.19 3.41 9.12
N PHE A 128 3.70 3.56 10.33
CA PHE A 128 4.25 4.82 10.78
C PHE A 128 5.45 5.10 9.88
N GLU A 129 5.24 5.91 8.85
CA GLU A 129 6.37 6.50 8.14
C GLU A 129 7.12 7.38 9.17
N PRO A 130 8.41 7.08 9.44
CA PRO A 130 9.20 7.85 10.41
C PRO A 130 9.41 9.31 9.95
N THR A 131 9.04 9.64 8.72
CA THR A 131 9.08 10.96 8.09
C THR A 131 7.73 11.70 8.09
N SER A 132 6.67 11.18 8.70
CA SER A 132 5.43 11.96 8.83
C SER A 132 5.64 13.13 9.79
N LYS A 133 5.17 14.33 9.41
CA LYS A 133 5.34 15.57 10.20
C LYS A 133 4.85 15.42 11.64
N ASN A 134 3.79 14.63 11.86
CA ASN A 134 3.22 14.38 13.18
C ASN A 134 4.12 13.46 14.05
N VAL A 135 4.75 12.44 13.47
CA VAL A 135 5.70 11.58 14.20
C VAL A 135 6.96 12.36 14.56
N LEU A 136 7.45 13.22 13.68
CA LEU A 136 8.58 14.11 13.97
C LEU A 136 8.25 15.10 15.10
N LEU A 137 7.07 15.72 15.07
CA LEU A 137 6.59 16.59 16.15
C LEU A 137 6.41 15.83 17.46
N PHE A 138 5.96 14.58 17.41
CA PHE A 138 5.82 13.73 18.59
C PHE A 138 7.17 13.37 19.21
N ILE A 139 8.16 13.00 18.39
CA ILE A 139 9.54 12.74 18.84
C ILE A 139 10.17 14.01 19.40
N GLY A 140 9.97 15.16 18.75
CA GLY A 140 10.43 16.45 19.25
C GLY A 140 9.76 16.84 20.57
N GLY A 141 8.45 16.61 20.70
CA GLY A 141 7.69 16.83 21.93
C GLY A 141 8.13 15.91 23.06
N LEU A 142 8.42 14.64 22.78
CA LEU A 142 8.98 13.69 23.74
C LEU A 142 10.36 14.13 24.21
N ALA A 143 11.25 14.51 23.29
CA ALA A 143 12.58 15.00 23.64
C ALA A 143 12.51 16.28 24.49
N LEU A 144 11.64 17.22 24.13
CA LEU A 144 11.43 18.45 24.90
C LEU A 144 10.86 18.16 26.28
N SER A 145 9.90 17.23 26.38
CA SER A 145 9.34 16.77 27.66
C SER A 145 10.42 16.15 28.56
N LEU A 146 11.32 15.34 28.00
CA LEU A 146 12.46 14.77 28.70
C LEU A 146 13.41 15.85 29.23
N VAL A 147 13.75 16.83 28.39
CA VAL A 147 14.62 17.96 28.78
C VAL A 147 13.99 18.76 29.91
N ILE A 148 12.71 19.11 29.80
CA ILE A 148 11.98 19.84 30.85
C ILE A 148 11.89 19.00 32.12
N SER A 149 11.68 17.69 32.02
CA SER A 149 11.63 16.80 33.19
C SER A 149 12.98 16.75 33.91
N ILE A 150 14.09 16.63 33.18
CA ILE A 150 15.43 16.62 33.77
C ILE A 150 15.75 18.00 34.36
N TRP A 151 15.43 19.08 33.65
CA TRP A 151 15.64 20.45 34.13
C TRP A 151 14.83 20.76 35.39
N GLY A 152 13.56 20.37 35.42
CA GLY A 152 12.68 20.53 36.57
C GLY A 152 13.19 19.76 37.78
N ASN A 153 13.59 18.50 37.60
CA ASN A 153 14.17 17.69 38.67
C ASN A 153 15.48 18.29 39.20
N LEU A 154 16.36 18.76 38.30
CA LEU A 154 17.64 19.35 38.67
C LEU A 154 17.49 20.71 39.35
N THR A 155 16.52 21.53 38.92
CA THR A 155 16.16 22.79 39.59
C THR A 155 15.60 22.51 40.98
N GLN A 156 14.68 21.54 41.11
CA GLN A 156 14.11 21.15 42.40
C GLN A 156 15.18 20.59 43.35
N TRP A 157 16.13 19.81 42.85
CA TRP A 157 17.27 19.33 43.64
C TRP A 157 18.13 20.48 44.14
N ARG A 158 18.40 21.48 43.28
CA ARG A 158 19.16 22.68 43.66
C ARG A 158 18.43 23.50 44.72
N ASP A 159 17.13 23.73 44.54
CA ASP A 159 16.32 24.45 45.52
C ASP A 159 16.31 23.70 46.87
N TYR A 160 16.18 22.36 46.86
CA TYR A 160 16.22 21.55 48.07
C TYR A 160 17.55 21.69 48.82
N GLN A 161 18.69 21.70 48.11
CA GLN A 161 20.00 21.94 48.71
C GLN A 161 20.08 23.33 49.35
N ASP A 162 19.55 24.36 48.67
CA ASP A 162 19.55 25.73 49.19
C ASP A 162 18.67 25.86 50.46
N TRP A 163 17.53 25.18 50.51
CA TRP A 163 16.67 25.12 51.70
C TRP A 163 17.36 24.41 52.87
N GLU A 164 18.01 23.28 52.62
CA GLU A 164 18.72 22.51 53.64
C GLU A 164 19.90 23.31 54.23
N GLU A 165 20.62 24.06 53.39
CA GLU A 165 21.71 24.92 53.81
C GLU A 165 21.24 26.11 54.65
N ALA A 166 20.14 26.77 54.23
CA ALA A 166 19.55 27.85 55.00
C ALA A 166 19.02 27.39 56.36
N ASP A 167 18.40 26.21 56.39
CA ASP A 167 17.91 25.56 57.62
C ASP A 167 19.07 25.19 58.55
N LEU A 168 20.14 24.58 58.02
CA LEU A 168 21.34 24.26 58.79
C LEU A 168 22.00 25.53 59.35
N LYS A 169 22.08 26.61 58.55
CA LYS A 169 22.61 27.90 58.98
C LYS A 169 21.77 28.47 60.14
N TYR A 170 20.44 28.40 60.05
CA TYR A 170 19.55 28.86 61.13
C TYR A 170 19.74 28.04 62.41
N ARG A 171 19.78 26.70 62.31
CA ARG A 171 20.00 25.80 63.45
C ARG A 171 21.38 26.00 64.09
N ALA A 172 22.42 26.17 63.28
CA ALA A 172 23.77 26.44 63.75
C ALA A 172 23.84 27.78 64.51
N LEU A 173 23.21 28.84 64.00
CA LEU A 173 23.12 30.12 64.71
C LEU A 173 22.35 29.99 66.03
N LYS A 174 21.31 29.16 66.08
CA LYS A 174 20.57 28.86 67.32
C LYS A 174 21.42 28.10 68.34
N MET A 175 22.46 27.38 67.92
CA MET A 175 23.41 26.77 68.85
C MET A 175 24.40 27.81 69.43
N VAL A 176 24.80 28.80 68.64
CA VAL A 176 25.85 29.79 68.96
C VAL A 176 25.25 31.09 69.53
N LEU A 177 24.37 30.96 70.53
CA LEU A 177 23.37 31.99 70.85
C LEU A 177 23.83 33.41 71.32
N PRO A 178 25.12 33.81 71.46
CA PRO A 178 25.48 35.23 71.48
C PRO A 178 25.84 35.76 70.09
N SER A 179 25.13 36.78 69.60
CA SER A 179 25.40 37.45 68.31
C SER A 179 26.82 38.01 68.13
N ASP A 180 27.54 38.27 69.23
CA ASP A 180 28.93 38.75 69.24
C ASP A 180 29.97 37.62 69.33
N ASP A 181 29.55 36.35 69.28
CA ASP A 181 30.45 35.21 69.37
C ASP A 181 31.27 35.05 68.07
N PRO A 182 32.62 34.93 68.14
CA PRO A 182 33.48 34.73 66.97
C PRO A 182 33.09 33.52 66.10
N ASN A 183 32.35 32.54 66.66
CA ASN A 183 31.83 31.39 65.94
C ASN A 183 30.76 31.77 64.89
N ILE A 184 30.01 32.86 65.06
CA ILE A 184 29.04 33.33 64.04
C ILE A 184 29.78 33.82 62.80
N ARG A 185 30.85 34.60 63.00
CA ARG A 185 31.71 35.08 61.92
C ARG A 185 32.40 33.93 61.18
N TYR A 186 32.72 32.86 61.90
CA TYR A 186 33.26 31.62 61.33
C TYR A 186 32.22 30.87 60.47
N ILE A 187 30.98 30.72 60.95
CA ILE A 187 29.89 30.10 60.18
C ILE A 187 29.59 30.92 58.93
N GLU A 188 29.42 32.24 59.06
CA GLU A 188 29.13 33.11 57.92
C GLU A 188 30.21 33.00 56.83
N LYS A 189 31.49 33.06 57.20
CA LYS A 189 32.60 32.95 56.24
C LYS A 189 32.57 31.62 55.48
N ASN A 190 32.32 30.50 56.15
CA ASN A 190 32.39 29.17 55.54
C ASN A 190 31.12 28.78 54.77
N PHE A 191 29.98 29.46 55.00
CA PHE A 191 28.74 29.23 54.26
C PHE A 191 28.58 30.19 53.07
N THR A 192 29.01 31.46 53.17
CA THR A 192 28.78 32.46 52.10
C THR A 192 30.03 32.83 51.30
N VAL A 193 31.18 33.06 51.95
CA VAL A 193 32.36 33.68 51.30
C VAL A 193 33.38 32.65 50.80
N CYS A 194 33.63 31.60 51.57
CA CYS A 194 34.59 30.54 51.27
C CYS A 194 33.97 29.18 51.58
N ARG A 195 33.08 28.71 50.70
CA ARG A 195 32.37 27.44 50.89
C ARG A 195 33.35 26.30 51.12
N ASN A 196 33.24 25.64 52.27
CA ASN A 196 34.03 24.46 52.60
C ASN A 196 33.10 23.35 53.11
N GLU A 197 32.85 22.38 52.24
CA GLU A 197 31.90 21.28 52.50
C GLU A 197 32.26 20.48 53.75
N ASN A 198 33.55 20.28 54.03
CA ASN A 198 34.00 19.55 55.22
C ASN A 198 33.62 20.27 56.52
N ILE A 199 33.67 21.60 56.51
CA ILE A 199 33.29 22.42 57.67
C ILE A 199 31.77 22.44 57.82
N ILE A 200 31.02 22.47 56.70
CA ILE A 200 29.56 22.39 56.71
C ILE A 200 29.10 21.06 57.32
N ASP A 201 29.73 19.94 56.96
CA ASP A 201 29.45 18.63 57.55
C ASP A 201 29.83 18.55 59.04
N GLU A 202 30.94 19.17 59.45
CA GLU A 202 31.29 19.28 60.87
C GLU A 202 30.23 20.06 61.64
N VAL A 203 29.76 21.18 61.10
CA VAL A 203 28.69 22.00 61.69
C VAL A 203 27.39 21.20 61.77
N ARG A 204 27.02 20.46 60.72
CA ARG A 204 25.85 19.55 60.71
C ARG A 204 25.91 18.54 61.85
N ASN A 205 27.06 17.88 62.05
CA ASN A 205 27.24 16.92 63.13
C ASN A 205 27.19 17.58 64.52
N ARG A 206 27.79 18.77 64.67
CA ARG A 206 27.73 19.53 65.94
C ARG A 206 26.31 19.95 66.29
N VAL A 207 25.55 20.44 65.32
CA VAL A 207 24.14 20.80 65.49
C VAL A 207 23.33 19.57 65.88
N ALA A 208 23.48 18.44 65.18
CA ALA A 208 22.77 17.20 65.50
C ALA A 208 23.06 16.71 66.92
N PHE A 209 24.34 16.75 67.33
CA PHE A 209 24.74 16.36 68.69
C PHE A 209 24.17 17.32 69.75
N TYR A 210 24.16 18.62 69.48
CA TYR A 210 23.58 19.61 70.38
C TYR A 210 22.06 19.43 70.54
N GLU A 211 21.34 19.21 69.44
CA GLU A 211 19.89 18.96 69.45
C GLU A 211 19.55 17.67 70.19
N ASP A 212 20.30 16.57 69.95
CA ASP A 212 20.11 15.32 70.70
C ASP A 212 20.42 15.52 72.19
N SER A 213 21.48 16.23 72.53
CA SER A 213 21.83 16.56 73.92
C SER A 213 20.72 17.34 74.64
N ILE A 214 20.12 18.35 73.98
CA ILE A 214 18.97 19.09 74.53
C ILE A 214 17.78 18.14 74.73
N LEU A 215 17.47 17.30 73.75
CA LEU A 215 16.35 16.36 73.83
C LEU A 215 16.54 15.37 74.99
N GLN A 216 17.76 14.82 75.13
CA GLN A 216 18.09 13.93 76.23
C GLN A 216 18.02 14.65 77.57
N HIS A 217 18.52 15.88 77.66
CA HIS A 217 18.42 16.68 78.86
C HIS A 217 16.96 16.91 79.27
N TYR A 218 16.09 17.28 78.33
CA TYR A 218 14.66 17.45 78.58
C TYR A 218 14.01 16.16 79.09
N LYS A 219 14.28 15.02 78.44
CA LYS A 219 13.80 13.70 78.89
C LYS A 219 14.27 13.37 80.30
N MET A 220 15.53 13.66 80.61
CA MET A 220 16.10 13.39 81.93
C MET A 220 15.45 14.26 83.02
N VAL A 221 15.16 15.52 82.72
CA VAL A 221 14.44 16.43 83.63
C VAL A 221 13.02 15.93 83.88
N GLU A 222 12.30 15.49 82.85
CA GLU A 222 10.94 14.96 82.99
C GLU A 222 10.92 13.67 83.82
N ILE A 223 11.84 12.74 83.55
CA ILE A 223 11.99 11.50 84.31
C ILE A 223 12.38 11.78 85.77
N ALA A 224 13.26 12.76 86.02
CA ALA A 224 13.65 13.17 87.36
C ALA A 224 12.45 13.73 88.14
N ALA A 225 11.69 14.65 87.53
CA ALA A 225 10.48 15.21 88.14
C ALA A 225 9.43 14.13 88.45
N TYR A 226 9.25 13.17 87.55
CA TYR A 226 8.36 12.03 87.79
C TYR A 226 8.82 11.18 88.97
N LYS A 227 10.11 10.80 89.00
CA LYS A 227 10.69 9.99 90.09
C LYS A 227 10.58 10.71 91.44
N ASP A 228 10.84 12.01 91.48
CA ASP A 228 10.72 12.82 92.69
C ASP A 228 9.27 12.85 93.19
N SER A 229 8.28 12.97 92.29
CA SER A 229 6.87 12.94 92.67
C SER A 229 6.44 11.60 93.30
N VAL A 230 6.94 10.49 92.76
CA VAL A 230 6.69 9.13 93.28
C VAL A 230 7.37 8.95 94.64
N ALA A 231 8.63 9.38 94.76
CA ALA A 231 9.38 9.30 96.01
C ALA A 231 8.70 10.12 97.13
N ASN A 232 8.23 11.33 96.82
CA ASN A 232 7.53 12.18 97.78
C ASN A 232 6.21 11.54 98.24
N ARG A 233 5.45 10.92 97.32
CA ARG A 233 4.23 10.19 97.67
C ARG A 233 4.52 9.00 98.60
N LEU A 234 5.51 8.16 98.27
CA LEU A 234 5.90 7.02 99.10
C LEU A 234 6.40 7.46 100.49
N TRP A 235 7.10 8.59 100.56
CA TRP A 235 7.57 9.16 101.82
C TRP A 235 6.41 9.59 102.72
N GLU A 236 5.39 10.26 102.17
CA GLU A 236 4.18 10.62 102.92
C GLU A 236 3.40 9.39 103.38
N GLU A 237 3.21 8.39 102.52
CA GLU A 237 2.55 7.13 102.88
C GLU A 237 3.29 6.41 104.03
N SER A 238 4.63 6.34 103.97
CA SER A 238 5.45 5.78 105.05
C SER A 238 5.32 6.55 106.38
N LYS A 239 5.31 7.89 106.32
CA LYS A 239 5.12 8.75 107.49
C LYS A 239 3.73 8.59 108.12
N MET A 240 2.71 8.32 107.32
CA MET A 240 1.36 8.00 107.81
C MET A 240 1.33 6.64 108.51
N ILE A 241 1.91 5.60 107.90
CA ILE A 241 2.00 4.25 108.51
C ILE A 241 2.75 4.31 109.85
N LYS A 242 3.90 5.00 109.91
CA LYS A 242 4.68 5.15 111.14
C LYS A 242 3.88 5.81 112.26
N ARG A 243 3.04 6.80 111.94
CA ARG A 243 2.15 7.45 112.92
C ARG A 243 1.08 6.49 113.45
N VAL A 244 0.44 5.73 112.56
CA VAL A 244 -0.59 4.74 112.96
C VAL A 244 0.00 3.66 113.88
N ILE A 245 1.15 3.10 113.54
CA ILE A 245 1.81 2.07 114.35
C ILE A 245 2.32 2.65 115.68
N GLY A 246 2.86 3.87 115.68
CA GLY A 246 3.37 4.53 116.88
C GLY A 246 2.30 4.94 117.90
N CYS A 247 1.06 5.18 117.47
CA CYS A 247 -0.10 5.40 118.36
C CYS A 247 -0.74 4.10 118.86
N SER A 248 -0.35 2.94 118.33
CA SER A 248 -0.92 1.63 118.68
C SER A 248 -0.19 0.92 119.84
N LYS A 249 0.69 1.63 120.55
CA LYS A 249 1.41 1.18 121.75
C LYS A 249 1.14 2.15 122.89
#